data_AF-A0AA92IEL7-F1
#
_entry.id   AF-A0AA92IEL7-F1
#
_cell.length_a   1.000
_cell.length_b   1.000
_cell.length_c   1.000
_cell.angle_alpha   90.00
_cell.angle_beta   90.00
_cell.angle_gamma   90.00
#
_symmetry.space_group_name_H-M   'P 1'
#
loop_
_entity.id
_entity.type
_entity.pdbx_description
1 polymer ?
#
loop_
_entity_poly.entity_id
_entity_poly.type
_entity_poly.pdbx_seq_one_letter_code
_entity_poly.pdbx_strand_id
1 'polypeptide(L)'
;MKAISNMNFAWRALSTLAAATLAACGGGGDSGSSASNPTAPVVATQQVSGAVIDGYIAGVSLCFDNGQGACDPTLPQAVTDINGRFTLNVSGDVTGKRLLARVQAGNVDTTTNTTFQQGFLLSAIVAGANQNITPLTSMVVAQMAAGKSQADATAAVQALASGADVNADYIATGNASVATLASQTVGVLQAYGGTTITAAANVLNAVVATGSPAAVTASSVAQQAAANGTPVDPATALAQPLYAIEGYLSSGGTPFSHYGLQDAVGVPVRDAYTLSGGSLTVPQQLHQGGWVNAPQVGMFDSYITGAGLSNPLSYVMPLSGGYVMKADGSLSAFLSSDQMHPGYAVSSTSSKISATDLLTNDAVTISLSQADVGNQPVSSSLIVPPTNAIRQAMSGVFAPGSTAVYATFQHTHDQAIVTTGGWGPEWANGADVWNPGIFVTPDNAPSTAVLTLGDPSPMVSLTNVSQAVGRSADVSYNVQARSCIVLNIQAGGVVQLAASGKSGCDYSKVSLPVQGKWSIYPRNNNLMVISLPKSATALDINPTVKGAIASGGNLMVALIAGKAAMGYLFPASVPQTYELLTAAQTDLVAVSMHAAAKAIGITLNP
;
A
#
# COMPACT_ATOMS: atom_id res chain seq x y z
N MET A 1 -44.43 26.17 23.27
CA MET A 1 -43.94 27.42 23.92
C MET A 1 -42.91 28.06 23.01
N LYS A 2 -43.17 29.32 22.62
CA LYS A 2 -42.32 30.35 21.96
C LYS A 2 -41.21 29.85 21.01
N ALA A 3 -41.43 29.88 19.69
CA ALA A 3 -41.37 31.03 18.75
C ALA A 3 -39.94 31.32 18.25
N ILE A 4 -39.72 30.88 17.00
CA ILE A 4 -38.60 31.21 16.11
C ILE A 4 -39.00 32.48 15.35
N SER A 5 -38.13 33.50 15.28
CA SER A 5 -38.30 34.63 14.34
C SER A 5 -37.20 34.62 13.28
N ASN A 6 -37.63 34.44 12.03
CA ASN A 6 -36.92 34.83 10.82
C ASN A 6 -36.76 36.35 10.74
N MET A 7 -35.78 36.83 9.97
CA MET A 7 -36.01 37.84 8.93
C MET A 7 -34.84 37.97 7.95
N ASN A 8 -35.12 37.67 6.68
CA ASN A 8 -34.37 38.02 5.48
C ASN A 8 -34.57 39.50 5.13
N PHE A 9 -33.60 40.16 4.48
CA PHE A 9 -33.77 41.31 3.57
C PHE A 9 -32.38 41.66 3.00
N ALA A 10 -32.10 42.03 1.75
CA ALA A 10 -32.75 41.89 0.45
C ALA A 10 -31.71 42.25 -0.62
N TRP A 11 -31.92 41.73 -1.82
CA TRP A 11 -31.19 41.97 -3.06
C TRP A 11 -31.64 43.31 -3.70
N ARG A 12 -30.70 44.15 -4.19
CA ARG A 12 -30.92 45.03 -5.37
C ARG A 12 -29.62 45.32 -6.11
N ALA A 13 -29.72 45.23 -7.43
CA ALA A 13 -28.74 45.57 -8.46
C ALA A 13 -28.96 47.00 -8.99
N LEU A 14 -27.91 47.63 -9.53
CA LEU A 14 -27.83 48.59 -10.68
C LEU A 14 -26.43 49.26 -10.65
N SER A 15 -25.49 49.03 -11.58
CA SER A 15 -25.36 49.49 -12.99
C SER A 15 -24.60 50.82 -13.17
N THR A 16 -23.79 50.86 -14.25
CA THR A 16 -23.19 52.01 -14.99
C THR A 16 -21.97 52.72 -14.38
N LEU A 17 -21.02 53.31 -15.12
CA LEU A 17 -20.46 53.27 -16.50
C LEU A 17 -19.38 54.39 -16.52
N ALA A 18 -18.39 54.29 -17.43
CA ALA A 18 -17.52 55.36 -17.95
C ALA A 18 -16.33 55.80 -17.08
N ALA A 19 -15.21 56.33 -17.60
CA ALA A 19 -14.50 56.29 -18.89
C ALA A 19 -13.19 57.08 -18.62
N ALA A 20 -12.20 56.89 -19.49
CA ALA A 20 -10.83 57.41 -19.40
C ALA A 20 -10.68 58.94 -19.32
N THR A 21 -9.58 59.40 -18.71
CA THR A 21 -8.89 60.66 -19.08
C THR A 21 -7.37 60.53 -18.98
N LEU A 22 -6.71 60.97 -20.04
CA LEU A 22 -5.27 61.10 -20.26
C LEU A 22 -4.94 62.61 -20.36
N ALA A 23 -3.86 63.08 -19.71
CA ALA A 23 -3.07 64.32 -19.94
C ALA A 23 -2.40 64.71 -18.59
N ALA A 24 -1.14 65.17 -18.46
CA ALA A 24 -0.27 66.03 -19.27
C ALA A 24 1.21 65.64 -18.99
N CYS A 25 2.16 65.67 -19.93
CA CYS A 25 2.90 66.79 -20.56
C CYS A 25 3.89 67.57 -19.65
N GLY A 26 5.17 67.57 -20.07
CA GLY A 26 6.30 68.41 -19.62
C GLY A 26 7.61 67.62 -19.82
N GLY A 27 8.35 67.71 -20.93
CA GLY A 27 9.19 68.83 -21.42
C GLY A 27 10.64 68.61 -20.94
N GLY A 28 11.77 68.70 -21.66
CA GLY A 28 12.17 69.09 -23.01
C GLY A 28 13.64 69.63 -22.95
N GLY A 29 14.57 69.11 -23.78
CA GLY A 29 15.94 69.65 -24.08
C GLY A 29 17.07 69.27 -23.11
N ASP A 30 18.34 69.02 -23.48
CA ASP A 30 19.06 69.05 -24.75
C ASP A 30 20.43 68.30 -24.65
N SER A 31 20.89 67.80 -25.81
CA SER A 31 22.27 67.50 -26.27
C SER A 31 23.34 66.87 -25.36
N GLY A 32 23.77 65.64 -25.74
CA GLY A 32 25.03 65.03 -25.29
C GLY A 32 25.35 63.75 -26.04
N SER A 33 25.82 63.87 -27.29
CA SER A 33 26.29 62.74 -28.10
C SER A 33 27.43 61.99 -27.40
N SER A 34 27.21 60.74 -27.06
CA SER A 34 28.26 59.72 -26.93
C SER A 34 27.64 58.36 -27.25
N ALA A 35 28.05 57.80 -28.38
CA ALA A 35 27.67 56.46 -28.81
C ALA A 35 28.06 55.45 -27.72
N SER A 36 27.06 54.90 -27.03
CA SER A 36 27.18 53.67 -26.27
C SER A 36 26.50 52.56 -27.08
N ASN A 37 27.27 51.53 -27.41
CA ASN A 37 26.76 50.31 -28.01
C ASN A 37 25.52 49.82 -27.25
N PRO A 38 24.50 49.24 -27.93
CA PRO A 38 23.45 48.55 -27.21
C PRO A 38 24.09 47.33 -26.55
N THR A 39 24.39 47.42 -25.26
CA THR A 39 24.69 46.26 -24.44
C THR A 39 23.46 45.37 -24.53
N ALA A 40 23.61 44.20 -25.17
CA ALA A 40 22.58 43.17 -25.17
C ALA A 40 22.07 42.98 -23.73
N PRO A 41 20.76 42.80 -23.51
CA PRO A 41 20.25 42.57 -22.17
C PRO A 41 21.01 41.39 -21.57
N VAL A 42 21.73 41.65 -20.48
CA VAL A 42 22.40 40.61 -19.71
C VAL A 42 21.30 39.71 -19.18
N VAL A 43 21.17 38.53 -19.78
CA VAL A 43 20.28 37.49 -19.25
C VAL A 43 20.82 37.13 -17.88
N ALA A 44 20.12 37.54 -16.83
CA ALA A 44 20.49 37.19 -15.47
C ALA A 44 20.55 35.66 -15.35
N THR A 45 21.75 35.14 -15.13
CA THR A 45 21.97 33.72 -14.83
C THR A 45 21.70 33.52 -13.34
N GLN A 46 20.65 32.78 -13.02
CA GLN A 46 20.38 32.32 -11.66
C GLN A 46 21.13 31.01 -11.44
N GLN A 47 21.62 30.79 -10.22
CA GLN A 47 22.21 29.53 -9.81
C GLN A 47 21.26 28.84 -8.84
N VAL A 48 20.97 27.57 -9.10
CA VAL A 48 20.24 26.69 -8.16
C VAL A 48 21.20 25.59 -7.73
N SER A 49 21.43 25.48 -6.43
CA SER A 49 22.32 24.52 -5.82
C SER A 49 21.59 23.71 -4.76
N GLY A 50 22.09 22.53 -4.44
CA GLY A 50 21.52 21.69 -3.39
C GLY A 50 22.13 20.30 -3.39
N ALA A 51 21.44 19.36 -2.75
CA ALA A 51 21.80 17.96 -2.75
C ALA A 51 20.62 17.04 -3.06
N VAL A 52 20.91 15.86 -3.59
CA VAL A 52 19.96 14.73 -3.65
C VAL A 52 20.19 13.87 -2.43
N ILE A 53 19.17 13.73 -1.57
CA ILE A 53 19.31 13.17 -0.21
C ILE A 53 18.24 12.09 0.01
N ASP A 54 18.69 10.85 0.16
CA ASP A 54 18.14 9.77 0.99
C ASP A 54 19.10 9.57 2.18
N GLY A 55 20.23 8.89 1.96
CA GLY A 55 21.56 9.46 2.22
C GLY A 55 22.04 10.29 1.02
N TYR A 56 23.16 11.00 1.11
CA TYR A 56 23.65 11.72 -0.07
C TYR A 56 23.85 10.77 -1.27
N ILE A 57 23.26 11.09 -2.43
CA ILE A 57 23.30 10.19 -3.59
C ILE A 57 24.23 10.71 -4.67
N ALA A 58 25.29 9.97 -4.98
CA ALA A 58 26.28 10.33 -5.99
C ALA A 58 25.94 9.80 -7.40
N GLY A 59 26.28 10.58 -8.42
CA GLY A 59 26.13 10.21 -9.84
C GLY A 59 24.71 10.32 -10.39
N VAL A 60 23.81 11.02 -9.71
CA VAL A 60 22.39 11.17 -10.10
C VAL A 60 22.26 12.23 -11.17
N SER A 61 21.52 11.92 -12.24
CA SER A 61 21.21 12.92 -13.28
C SER A 61 20.05 13.81 -12.86
N LEU A 62 20.25 15.14 -12.93
CA LEU A 62 19.24 16.15 -12.66
C LEU A 62 18.79 16.85 -13.94
N CYS A 63 17.49 17.16 -14.01
CA CYS A 63 16.89 17.86 -15.13
C CYS A 63 15.65 18.63 -14.68
N PHE A 64 15.29 19.70 -15.40
CA PHE A 64 13.99 20.32 -15.24
C PHE A 64 12.92 19.57 -16.02
N ASP A 65 11.71 19.59 -15.49
CA ASP A 65 10.50 19.24 -16.22
C ASP A 65 9.69 20.50 -16.51
N ASN A 66 9.31 20.66 -17.78
CA ASN A 66 8.56 21.79 -18.32
C ASN A 66 7.04 21.53 -18.36
N GLY A 67 6.56 20.50 -17.65
CA GLY A 67 5.16 20.12 -17.58
C GLY A 67 4.78 18.98 -18.52
N GLN A 68 5.74 18.40 -19.25
CA GLN A 68 5.52 17.24 -20.13
C GLN A 68 5.73 15.91 -19.42
N GLY A 69 6.06 15.92 -18.12
CA GLY A 69 6.13 14.70 -17.34
C GLY A 69 7.45 13.93 -17.52
N ALA A 70 8.47 14.58 -18.06
CA ALA A 70 9.79 14.01 -18.31
C ALA A 70 10.88 15.10 -18.27
N CYS A 71 12.15 14.68 -18.23
CA CYS A 71 13.27 15.60 -18.40
C CYS A 71 13.18 16.33 -19.75
N ASP A 72 13.28 17.65 -19.72
CA ASP A 72 13.49 18.45 -20.92
C ASP A 72 14.99 18.50 -21.25
N PRO A 73 15.45 17.88 -22.36
CA PRO A 73 16.86 17.89 -22.73
C PRO A 73 17.36 19.27 -23.17
N THR A 74 16.46 20.23 -23.43
CA THR A 74 16.81 21.60 -23.82
C THR A 74 17.08 22.51 -22.62
N LEU A 75 16.73 22.07 -21.42
CA LEU A 75 16.99 22.78 -20.17
C LEU A 75 18.29 22.32 -19.51
N PRO A 76 18.91 23.15 -18.65
CA PRO A 76 20.14 22.79 -17.95
C PRO A 76 20.01 21.49 -17.15
N GLN A 77 21.06 20.68 -17.22
CA GLN A 77 21.20 19.42 -16.49
C GLN A 77 22.48 19.43 -15.66
N ALA A 78 22.49 18.61 -14.61
CA ALA A 78 23.64 18.40 -13.74
C ALA A 78 23.74 16.93 -13.35
N VAL A 79 24.91 16.54 -12.83
CA VAL A 79 25.11 15.25 -12.18
C VAL A 79 25.59 15.51 -10.77
N THR A 80 25.06 14.79 -9.78
CA THR A 80 25.54 14.95 -8.40
C THR A 80 26.98 14.48 -8.23
N ASP A 81 27.74 15.24 -7.44
CA ASP A 81 29.10 14.88 -7.06
C ASP A 81 29.15 13.75 -6.01
N ILE A 82 30.36 13.43 -5.52
CA ILE A 82 30.57 12.38 -4.51
C ILE A 82 29.93 12.70 -3.15
N ASN A 83 29.53 13.95 -2.91
CA ASN A 83 28.80 14.36 -1.70
C ASN A 83 27.30 14.53 -1.99
N GLY A 84 26.81 14.03 -3.12
CA GLY A 84 25.42 14.16 -3.56
C GLY A 84 25.00 15.57 -3.94
N ARG A 85 25.94 16.50 -4.10
CA ARG A 85 25.66 17.92 -4.36
C ARG A 85 25.60 18.22 -5.85
N PHE A 86 24.80 19.21 -6.21
CA PHE A 86 24.69 19.72 -7.57
C PHE A 86 24.65 21.24 -7.60
N THR A 87 25.02 21.78 -8.77
CA THR A 87 24.87 23.20 -9.11
C THR A 87 24.35 23.29 -10.54
N LEU A 88 23.22 23.97 -10.74
CA LEU A 88 22.61 24.25 -12.03
C LEU A 88 22.70 25.74 -12.32
N ASN A 89 23.34 26.08 -13.43
CA ASN A 89 23.32 27.44 -13.96
C ASN A 89 22.15 27.55 -14.93
N VAL A 90 21.18 28.39 -14.61
CA VAL A 90 19.94 28.54 -15.38
C VAL A 90 19.80 29.96 -15.89
N SER A 91 19.27 30.09 -17.10
CA SER A 91 18.89 31.39 -17.67
C SER A 91 17.43 31.71 -17.30
N GLY A 92 17.21 32.88 -16.69
CA GLY A 92 15.88 33.31 -16.27
C GLY A 92 15.39 32.69 -14.96
N ASP A 93 14.14 33.00 -14.59
CA ASP A 93 13.53 32.51 -13.36
C ASP A 93 13.04 31.06 -13.49
N VAL A 94 13.49 30.22 -12.57
CA VAL A 94 13.09 28.80 -12.47
C VAL A 94 12.27 28.51 -11.22
N THR A 95 11.90 29.54 -10.45
CA THR A 95 11.02 29.42 -9.29
C THR A 95 9.68 28.79 -9.70
N GLY A 96 9.19 27.84 -8.91
CA GLY A 96 7.97 27.08 -9.19
C GLY A 96 8.15 25.95 -10.22
N LYS A 97 9.30 25.85 -10.90
CA LYS A 97 9.55 24.73 -11.82
C LYS A 97 9.90 23.46 -11.07
N ARG A 98 9.55 22.33 -11.66
CA ARG A 98 9.86 21.00 -11.13
C ARG A 98 11.28 20.59 -11.53
N LEU A 99 12.09 20.25 -10.54
CA LEU A 99 13.40 19.65 -10.70
C LEU A 99 13.27 18.15 -10.42
N LEU A 100 13.82 17.32 -11.30
CA LEU A 100 13.80 15.86 -11.19
C LEU A 100 15.22 15.34 -10.96
N ALA A 101 15.33 14.36 -10.07
CA ALA A 101 16.52 13.57 -9.86
C ALA A 101 16.23 12.13 -10.29
N ARG A 102 16.87 11.70 -11.38
CA ARG A 102 16.76 10.35 -11.93
C ARG A 102 17.82 9.46 -11.33
N VAL A 103 17.45 8.71 -10.30
CA VAL A 103 18.31 7.69 -9.72
C VAL A 103 18.20 6.43 -10.56
N GLN A 104 19.33 5.88 -10.97
CA GLN A 104 19.44 4.69 -11.79
C GLN A 104 20.14 3.57 -11.01
N ALA A 105 19.96 2.34 -11.49
CA ALA A 105 20.75 1.22 -10.97
C ALA A 105 22.25 1.54 -11.10
N GLY A 106 23.01 1.31 -10.02
CA GLY A 106 24.44 1.62 -9.94
C GLY A 106 24.78 3.00 -9.35
N ASN A 107 23.81 3.92 -9.17
CA ASN A 107 24.05 5.10 -8.33
C ASN A 107 24.32 4.70 -6.87
N VAL A 108 25.06 5.53 -6.15
CA VAL A 108 25.61 5.20 -4.81
C VAL A 108 24.95 6.07 -3.75
N ASP A 109 24.37 5.45 -2.73
CA ASP A 109 24.12 6.11 -1.44
C ASP A 109 25.45 6.14 -0.67
N THR A 110 25.98 7.34 -0.45
CA THR A 110 27.31 7.52 0.14
C THR A 110 27.28 7.44 1.67
N THR A 111 26.10 7.44 2.28
CA THR A 111 25.93 7.27 3.73
C THR A 111 26.05 5.81 4.11
N THR A 112 25.48 4.92 3.29
CA THR A 112 25.55 3.46 3.48
C THR A 112 26.67 2.80 2.67
N ASN A 113 27.24 3.53 1.69
CA ASN A 113 28.19 3.02 0.72
C ASN A 113 27.66 1.82 -0.09
N THR A 114 26.36 1.86 -0.43
CA THR A 114 25.68 0.82 -1.22
C THR A 114 25.17 1.36 -2.54
N THR A 115 25.13 0.50 -3.56
CA THR A 115 24.54 0.84 -4.86
C THR A 115 23.06 0.50 -4.92
N PHE A 116 22.28 1.39 -5.52
CA PHE A 116 20.88 1.11 -5.82
C PHE A 116 20.77 0.03 -6.91
N GLN A 117 19.92 -0.96 -6.67
CA GLN A 117 19.69 -2.06 -7.61
C GLN A 117 18.58 -1.75 -8.63
N GLN A 118 17.69 -0.82 -8.27
CA GLN A 118 16.57 -0.37 -9.10
C GLN A 118 16.57 1.15 -9.18
N GLY A 119 16.23 1.67 -10.36
CA GLY A 119 16.05 3.10 -10.57
C GLY A 119 14.76 3.62 -9.96
N PHE A 120 14.78 4.88 -9.52
CA PHE A 120 13.62 5.59 -9.01
C PHE A 120 13.73 7.09 -9.30
N LEU A 121 12.63 7.81 -9.11
CA LEU A 121 12.58 9.26 -9.31
C LEU A 121 12.36 9.99 -7.99
N LEU A 122 13.18 11.02 -7.74
CA LEU A 122 12.89 12.05 -6.74
C LEU A 122 12.64 13.38 -7.43
N SER A 123 11.95 14.29 -6.76
CA SER A 123 11.63 15.60 -7.31
C SER A 123 11.49 16.68 -6.24
N ALA A 124 11.61 17.93 -6.66
CA ALA A 124 11.32 19.10 -5.84
C ALA A 124 10.75 20.23 -6.71
N ILE A 125 10.02 21.15 -6.09
CA ILE A 125 9.65 22.43 -6.70
C ILE A 125 10.69 23.47 -6.27
N VAL A 126 11.33 24.14 -7.22
CA VAL A 126 12.34 25.15 -6.91
C VAL A 126 11.70 26.34 -6.21
N ALA A 127 12.07 26.60 -4.96
CA ALA A 127 11.60 27.74 -4.18
C ALA A 127 12.63 28.88 -4.07
N GLY A 128 13.90 28.63 -4.44
CA GLY A 128 14.98 29.60 -4.35
C GLY A 128 16.32 29.04 -4.82
N ALA A 129 17.41 29.72 -4.46
CA ALA A 129 18.77 29.34 -4.88
C ALA A 129 19.28 28.04 -4.22
N ASN A 130 18.72 27.65 -3.07
CA ASN A 130 19.07 26.41 -2.37
C ASN A 130 17.86 25.47 -2.38
N GLN A 131 17.96 24.38 -3.15
CA GLN A 131 16.88 23.41 -3.30
C GLN A 131 17.42 21.99 -3.14
N ASN A 132 17.09 21.34 -2.03
CA ASN A 132 17.37 19.92 -1.88
C ASN A 132 16.27 19.10 -2.57
N ILE A 133 16.67 17.93 -3.06
CA ILE A 133 15.77 16.92 -3.62
C ILE A 133 15.83 15.72 -2.69
N THR A 134 14.71 15.43 -2.05
CA THR A 134 14.58 14.46 -0.97
C THR A 134 13.28 13.67 -1.14
N PRO A 135 13.11 12.52 -0.47
CA PRO A 135 11.81 11.87 -0.40
C PRO A 135 10.71 12.80 0.12
N LEU A 136 11.01 13.72 1.05
CA LEU A 136 10.04 14.68 1.59
C LEU A 136 9.60 15.72 0.55
N THR A 137 10.53 16.38 -0.12
CA THR A 137 10.20 17.31 -1.22
C THR A 137 9.48 16.60 -2.37
N SER A 138 9.81 15.32 -2.62
CA SER A 138 9.13 14.49 -3.61
C SER A 138 7.69 14.21 -3.22
N MET A 139 7.41 13.89 -1.95
CA MET A 139 6.04 13.74 -1.45
C MET A 139 5.24 15.03 -1.60
N VAL A 140 5.85 16.21 -1.40
CA VAL A 140 5.18 17.50 -1.63
C VAL A 140 4.79 17.63 -3.11
N VAL A 141 5.70 17.34 -4.03
CA VAL A 141 5.42 17.37 -5.48
C VAL A 141 4.32 16.38 -5.86
N ALA A 142 4.32 15.17 -5.29
CA ALA A 142 3.32 14.14 -5.54
C ALA A 142 1.91 14.57 -5.06
N GLN A 143 1.83 15.21 -3.88
CA GLN A 143 0.57 15.74 -3.34
C GLN A 143 0.06 16.93 -4.17
N MET A 144 0.96 17.78 -4.68
CA MET A 144 0.60 18.85 -5.62
C MET A 144 0.08 18.29 -6.96
N ALA A 145 0.70 17.22 -7.47
CA ALA A 145 0.21 16.54 -8.67
C ALA A 145 -1.19 15.92 -8.46
N ALA A 146 -1.53 15.55 -7.22
CA ALA A 146 -2.89 15.15 -6.82
C ALA A 146 -3.85 16.33 -6.56
N GLY A 147 -3.46 17.56 -6.91
CA GLY A 147 -4.31 18.75 -6.86
C GLY A 147 -4.28 19.53 -5.54
N LYS A 148 -3.43 19.17 -4.57
CA LYS A 148 -3.27 19.96 -3.35
C LYS A 148 -2.51 21.26 -3.61
N SER A 149 -2.81 22.29 -2.82
CA SER A 149 -1.95 23.48 -2.77
C SER A 149 -0.57 23.12 -2.22
N GLN A 150 0.47 23.89 -2.58
CA GLN A 150 1.82 23.67 -2.05
C GLN A 150 1.86 23.77 -0.52
N ALA A 151 1.08 24.67 0.07
CA ALA A 151 1.00 24.83 1.52
C ALA A 151 0.40 23.59 2.19
N ASP A 152 -0.71 23.07 1.67
CA ASP A 152 -1.37 21.87 2.21
C ASP A 152 -0.53 20.61 2.01
N ALA A 153 0.13 20.50 0.84
CA ALA A 153 1.06 19.43 0.54
C ALA A 153 2.24 19.44 1.51
N THR A 154 2.84 20.61 1.76
CA THR A 154 3.94 20.78 2.71
C THR A 154 3.49 20.43 4.12
N ALA A 155 2.34 20.94 4.58
CA ALA A 155 1.82 20.65 5.91
C ALA A 155 1.56 19.15 6.13
N ALA A 156 1.02 18.46 5.12
CA ALA A 156 0.78 17.01 5.19
C ALA A 156 2.10 16.22 5.35
N VAL A 157 3.14 16.58 4.59
CA VAL A 157 4.45 15.92 4.68
C VAL A 157 5.19 16.28 5.97
N GLN A 158 5.07 17.52 6.44
CA GLN A 158 5.61 17.94 7.73
C GLN A 158 4.96 17.15 8.87
N ALA A 159 3.64 16.92 8.84
CA ALA A 159 2.97 16.10 9.84
C ALA A 159 3.52 14.66 9.88
N LEU A 160 3.80 14.07 8.71
CA LEU A 160 4.45 12.76 8.61
C LEU A 160 5.89 12.77 9.15
N ALA A 161 6.61 13.87 8.96
CA ALA A 161 8.00 14.07 9.39
C ALA A 161 8.12 14.69 10.80
N SER A 162 7.09 14.60 11.64
CA SER A 162 7.07 15.17 13.01
C SER A 162 7.41 16.67 13.07
N GLY A 163 6.97 17.45 12.08
CA GLY A 163 7.18 18.89 11.98
C GLY A 163 8.50 19.33 11.36
N ALA A 164 9.34 18.41 10.90
CA ALA A 164 10.62 18.75 10.27
C ALA A 164 10.43 19.52 8.95
N ASP A 165 11.37 20.43 8.64
CA ASP A 165 11.40 21.11 7.34
C ASP A 165 11.64 20.10 6.21
N VAL A 166 10.75 20.12 5.21
CA VAL A 166 10.76 19.19 4.07
C VAL A 166 11.96 19.39 3.14
N ASN A 167 12.54 20.61 3.11
CA ASN A 167 13.71 20.95 2.29
C ASN A 167 15.03 20.88 3.06
N ALA A 168 14.99 20.59 4.37
CA ALA A 168 16.19 20.55 5.19
C ALA A 168 17.12 19.40 4.80
N ASP A 169 18.42 19.65 4.98
CA ASP A 169 19.44 18.61 4.97
C ASP A 169 19.39 17.87 6.32
N TYR A 170 18.54 16.85 6.39
CA TYR A 170 18.33 16.07 7.60
C TYR A 170 19.53 15.19 7.98
N ILE A 171 20.47 14.96 7.05
CA ILE A 171 21.73 14.27 7.32
C ILE A 171 22.68 15.22 8.04
N ALA A 172 22.89 16.43 7.50
CA ALA A 172 23.75 17.43 8.13
C ALA A 172 23.25 17.88 9.51
N THR A 173 21.92 17.91 9.71
CA THR A 173 21.31 18.27 11.00
C THR A 173 21.20 17.09 11.98
N GLY A 174 21.57 15.88 11.57
CA GLY A 174 21.56 14.69 12.44
C GLY A 174 20.16 14.19 12.82
N ASN A 175 19.13 14.50 12.01
CA ASN A 175 17.76 14.07 12.29
C ASN A 175 17.52 12.61 11.86
N ALA A 176 17.88 11.68 12.74
CA ALA A 176 17.79 10.24 12.48
C ALA A 176 16.37 9.75 12.18
N SER A 177 15.33 10.39 12.73
CA SER A 177 13.94 10.02 12.47
C SER A 177 13.53 10.35 11.04
N VAL A 178 13.89 11.54 10.54
CA VAL A 178 13.65 11.94 9.15
C VAL A 178 14.50 11.13 8.17
N ALA A 179 15.76 10.84 8.52
CA ALA A 179 16.62 9.97 7.72
C ALA A 179 16.01 8.56 7.57
N THR A 180 15.46 8.00 8.65
CA THR A 180 14.78 6.70 8.61
C THR A 180 13.53 6.75 7.73
N LEU A 181 12.70 7.79 7.86
CA LEU A 181 11.52 7.99 7.02
C LEU A 181 11.90 8.09 5.53
N ALA A 182 12.95 8.85 5.22
CA ALA A 182 13.46 9.02 3.86
C ALA A 182 13.92 7.69 3.26
N SER A 183 14.76 6.94 3.98
CA SER A 183 15.27 5.65 3.52
C SER A 183 14.19 4.59 3.32
N GLN A 184 13.22 4.54 4.24
CA GLN A 184 12.06 3.66 4.07
C GLN A 184 11.19 4.08 2.87
N THR A 185 11.07 5.38 2.60
CA THR A 185 10.35 5.91 1.43
C THR A 185 11.06 5.53 0.13
N VAL A 186 12.39 5.61 0.09
CA VAL A 186 13.16 5.14 -1.07
C VAL A 186 13.00 3.63 -1.27
N GLY A 187 13.02 2.84 -0.18
CA GLY A 187 12.78 1.40 -0.26
C GLY A 187 11.45 1.06 -0.95
N VAL A 188 10.36 1.77 -0.65
CA VAL A 188 9.08 1.55 -1.35
C VAL A 188 9.06 2.13 -2.76
N LEU A 189 9.77 3.23 -3.05
CA LEU A 189 9.95 3.73 -4.42
C LEU A 189 10.69 2.72 -5.30
N GLN A 190 11.73 2.06 -4.80
CA GLN A 190 12.41 1.01 -5.53
C GLN A 190 11.53 -0.23 -5.75
N ALA A 191 10.63 -0.50 -4.81
CA ALA A 191 9.74 -1.64 -4.89
C ALA A 191 8.56 -1.40 -5.86
N TYR A 192 8.06 -0.17 -5.98
CA TYR A 192 6.81 0.13 -6.69
C TYR A 192 6.88 1.28 -7.72
N GLY A 193 7.77 2.26 -7.52
CA GLY A 193 7.65 3.59 -8.14
C GLY A 193 8.29 3.75 -9.51
N GLY A 194 9.24 2.91 -9.89
CA GLY A 194 9.92 3.00 -11.20
C GLY A 194 10.50 4.39 -11.49
N THR A 195 10.71 4.70 -12.78
CA THR A 195 11.38 5.94 -13.22
C THR A 195 10.45 6.97 -13.87
N THR A 196 9.14 6.71 -13.90
CA THR A 196 8.16 7.68 -14.40
C THR A 196 7.65 8.56 -13.24
N ILE A 197 7.26 9.79 -13.57
CA ILE A 197 6.73 10.73 -12.58
C ILE A 197 5.43 10.22 -11.95
N THR A 198 4.54 9.69 -12.78
CA THR A 198 3.23 9.20 -12.31
C THR A 198 3.38 8.02 -11.36
N ALA A 199 4.25 7.06 -11.70
CA ALA A 199 4.49 5.90 -10.84
C ALA A 199 5.14 6.29 -9.50
N ALA A 200 6.15 7.16 -9.51
CA ALA A 200 6.72 7.70 -8.29
C ALA A 200 5.68 8.47 -7.45
N ALA A 201 4.84 9.29 -8.08
CA ALA A 201 3.78 10.03 -7.40
C ALA A 201 2.74 9.11 -6.76
N ASN A 202 2.34 8.02 -7.41
CA ASN A 202 1.41 7.03 -6.84
C ASN A 202 1.97 6.42 -5.55
N VAL A 203 3.25 6.05 -5.54
CA VAL A 203 3.90 5.49 -4.34
C VAL A 203 4.01 6.53 -3.23
N LEU A 204 4.46 7.74 -3.56
CA LEU A 204 4.63 8.81 -2.58
C LEU A 204 3.30 9.25 -1.98
N ASN A 205 2.24 9.31 -2.77
CA ASN A 205 0.89 9.58 -2.29
C ASN A 205 0.36 8.42 -1.43
N ALA A 206 0.71 7.17 -1.76
CA ALA A 206 0.40 6.03 -0.91
C ALA A 206 1.10 6.14 0.46
N VAL A 207 2.39 6.52 0.51
CA VAL A 207 3.11 6.77 1.77
C VAL A 207 2.41 7.82 2.63
N VAL A 208 1.99 8.95 2.04
CA VAL A 208 1.28 10.01 2.77
C VAL A 208 -0.10 9.52 3.24
N ALA A 209 -0.83 8.77 2.40
CA ALA A 209 -2.17 8.26 2.71
C ALA A 209 -2.15 7.18 3.82
N THR A 210 -1.16 6.29 3.79
CA THR A 210 -0.97 5.25 4.82
C THR A 210 -0.32 5.82 6.08
N GLY A 211 0.35 6.96 5.99
CA GLY A 211 1.03 7.62 7.11
C GLY A 211 2.34 6.95 7.52
N SER A 212 2.84 5.98 6.73
CA SER A 212 4.13 5.32 6.94
C SER A 212 4.54 4.54 5.70
N PRO A 213 5.81 4.59 5.26
CA PRO A 213 6.29 3.72 4.19
C PRO A 213 6.14 2.23 4.51
N ALA A 214 6.26 1.84 5.78
CA ALA A 214 6.11 0.44 6.21
C ALA A 214 4.68 -0.11 6.04
N ALA A 215 3.70 0.78 5.85
CA ALA A 215 2.30 0.44 5.61
C ALA A 215 1.93 0.43 4.12
N VAL A 216 2.85 0.78 3.21
CA VAL A 216 2.57 0.77 1.78
C VAL A 216 2.46 -0.68 1.27
N THR A 217 1.34 -0.97 0.63
CA THR A 217 1.04 -2.24 -0.04
C THR A 217 0.80 -2.01 -1.53
N ALA A 218 0.84 -3.08 -2.34
CA ALA A 218 0.48 -3.00 -3.75
C ALA A 218 -0.93 -2.44 -3.95
N SER A 219 -1.90 -2.83 -3.12
CA SER A 219 -3.26 -2.28 -3.18
C SER A 219 -3.32 -0.78 -2.90
N SER A 220 -2.55 -0.28 -1.91
CA SER A 220 -2.50 1.17 -1.62
C SER A 220 -1.89 1.98 -2.79
N VAL A 221 -0.89 1.43 -3.50
CA VAL A 221 -0.32 2.06 -4.70
C VAL A 221 -1.31 1.99 -5.86
N ALA A 222 -1.95 0.83 -6.04
CA ALA A 222 -2.99 0.60 -7.03
C ALA A 222 -4.19 1.56 -6.85
N GLN A 223 -4.59 1.88 -5.62
CA GLN A 223 -5.61 2.89 -5.34
C GLN A 223 -5.21 4.28 -5.85
N GLN A 224 -3.95 4.69 -5.66
CA GLN A 224 -3.46 5.97 -6.19
C GLN A 224 -3.38 5.95 -7.72
N ALA A 225 -2.92 4.82 -8.29
CA ALA A 225 -2.85 4.63 -9.73
C ALA A 225 -4.25 4.65 -10.37
N ALA A 226 -5.24 4.01 -9.75
CA ALA A 226 -6.62 4.01 -10.21
C ALA A 226 -7.25 5.41 -10.17
N ALA A 227 -7.00 6.18 -9.10
CA ALA A 227 -7.47 7.55 -8.97
C ALA A 227 -6.88 8.48 -10.04
N ASN A 228 -5.63 8.23 -10.46
CA ASN A 228 -4.94 8.96 -11.53
C ASN A 228 -5.16 8.38 -12.93
N GLY A 229 -5.78 7.20 -13.02
CA GLY A 229 -6.01 6.47 -14.25
C GLY A 229 -7.20 7.00 -15.05
N THR A 230 -7.28 6.60 -16.32
CA THR A 230 -8.44 6.90 -17.15
C THR A 230 -9.51 5.82 -16.96
N PRO A 231 -10.78 6.16 -16.67
CA PRO A 231 -11.85 5.17 -16.59
C PRO A 231 -11.97 4.37 -17.88
N VAL A 232 -12.15 3.05 -17.76
CA VAL A 232 -12.34 2.15 -18.91
C VAL A 232 -13.64 1.38 -18.81
N ASP A 233 -14.26 1.13 -19.95
CA ASP A 233 -15.50 0.37 -20.04
C ASP A 233 -15.26 -1.12 -19.67
N PRO A 234 -16.02 -1.70 -18.72
CA PRO A 234 -15.81 -3.08 -18.28
C PRO A 234 -15.98 -4.13 -19.38
N ALA A 235 -16.94 -3.94 -20.29
CA ALA A 235 -17.16 -4.91 -21.37
C ALA A 235 -16.00 -4.94 -22.35
N THR A 236 -15.35 -3.79 -22.56
CA THR A 236 -14.13 -3.68 -23.38
C THR A 236 -12.90 -4.21 -22.65
N ALA A 237 -12.68 -3.80 -21.40
CA ALA A 237 -11.48 -4.16 -20.64
C ALA A 237 -11.41 -5.66 -20.32
N LEU A 238 -12.55 -6.29 -20.02
CA LEU A 238 -12.65 -7.72 -19.70
C LEU A 238 -13.16 -8.56 -20.88
N ALA A 239 -13.06 -8.03 -22.12
CA ALA A 239 -13.31 -8.81 -23.33
C ALA A 239 -12.35 -10.01 -23.48
N GLN A 240 -11.18 -9.89 -22.85
CA GLN A 240 -10.26 -10.99 -22.56
C GLN A 240 -10.01 -11.01 -21.04
N PRO A 241 -9.67 -12.17 -20.45
CA PRO A 241 -9.33 -12.23 -19.05
C PRO A 241 -8.15 -11.31 -18.71
N LEU A 242 -8.24 -10.67 -17.55
CA LEU A 242 -7.14 -9.92 -16.96
C LEU A 242 -6.72 -10.58 -15.65
N TYR A 243 -5.49 -10.32 -15.20
CA TYR A 243 -4.88 -11.17 -14.19
C TYR A 243 -4.22 -10.37 -13.07
N ALA A 244 -4.50 -10.73 -11.82
CA ALA A 244 -3.77 -10.21 -10.66
C ALA A 244 -2.71 -11.23 -10.23
N ILE A 245 -1.46 -10.81 -10.07
CA ILE A 245 -0.40 -11.70 -9.56
C ILE A 245 -0.49 -11.76 -8.04
N GLU A 246 -0.74 -12.96 -7.52
CA GLU A 246 -0.85 -13.15 -6.08
C GLU A 246 0.53 -13.29 -5.44
N GLY A 247 1.37 -14.14 -6.00
CA GLY A 247 2.68 -14.39 -5.44
C GLY A 247 3.27 -15.70 -5.90
N TYR A 248 4.24 -16.17 -5.12
CA TYR A 248 5.02 -17.35 -5.42
C TYR A 248 4.88 -18.37 -4.32
N LEU A 249 4.51 -19.59 -4.68
CA LEU A 249 4.45 -20.72 -3.77
C LEU A 249 5.86 -21.21 -3.47
N SER A 250 6.47 -20.72 -2.40
CA SER A 250 7.81 -21.17 -1.98
C SER A 250 7.74 -22.43 -1.09
N SER A 251 8.74 -23.29 -1.20
CA SER A 251 8.92 -24.51 -0.39
C SER A 251 9.37 -24.26 1.06
N GLY A 252 9.15 -23.06 1.61
CA GLY A 252 9.85 -22.54 2.78
C GLY A 252 9.74 -23.38 4.07
N GLY A 253 10.61 -24.39 4.20
CA GLY A 253 11.19 -24.81 5.47
C GLY A 253 10.54 -25.97 6.24
N THR A 254 9.63 -26.74 5.67
CA THR A 254 9.12 -27.94 6.37
C THR A 254 9.07 -29.19 5.49
N PRO A 255 9.43 -30.38 6.02
CA PRO A 255 9.31 -31.64 5.31
C PRO A 255 7.86 -32.11 5.39
N PHE A 256 6.94 -31.43 4.72
CA PHE A 256 5.52 -31.83 4.71
C PHE A 256 5.05 -32.05 3.28
N SER A 257 5.35 -33.24 2.76
CA SER A 257 4.60 -33.85 1.68
C SER A 257 3.18 -34.13 2.17
N HIS A 258 2.16 -33.38 1.71
CA HIS A 258 0.76 -33.80 1.92
C HIS A 258 -0.19 -33.32 0.82
N TYR A 259 -1.12 -34.21 0.46
CA TYR A 259 -2.23 -34.08 -0.50
C TYR A 259 -1.94 -34.06 -2.01
N GLY A 260 -0.93 -34.80 -2.48
CA GLY A 260 -0.79 -35.08 -3.93
C GLY A 260 -0.40 -33.86 -4.80
N LEU A 261 -0.15 -32.70 -4.20
CA LEU A 261 0.31 -31.48 -4.87
C LEU A 261 1.82 -31.28 -4.69
N GLN A 262 2.60 -32.36 -4.74
CA GLN A 262 4.05 -32.27 -4.74
C GLN A 262 4.54 -31.37 -5.90
N ASP A 263 3.74 -31.27 -6.97
CA ASP A 263 4.00 -30.52 -8.20
C ASP A 263 3.68 -29.00 -8.13
N ALA A 264 3.06 -28.51 -7.05
CA ALA A 264 2.64 -27.10 -6.91
C ALA A 264 3.61 -26.24 -6.08
N VAL A 265 4.74 -26.80 -5.65
CA VAL A 265 5.77 -26.08 -4.91
C VAL A 265 6.76 -25.46 -5.89
N GLY A 266 7.02 -24.16 -5.78
CA GLY A 266 7.93 -23.44 -6.65
C GLY A 266 7.27 -22.83 -7.89
N VAL A 267 6.01 -22.39 -7.82
CA VAL A 267 5.31 -21.80 -8.97
C VAL A 267 4.66 -20.44 -8.64
N PRO A 268 4.68 -19.49 -9.58
CA PRO A 268 3.83 -18.30 -9.57
C PRO A 268 2.33 -18.66 -9.58
N VAL A 269 1.54 -17.82 -8.90
CA VAL A 269 0.08 -17.91 -8.79
C VAL A 269 -0.54 -16.59 -9.23
N ARG A 270 -1.65 -16.66 -9.96
CA ARG A 270 -2.45 -15.51 -10.37
C ARG A 270 -3.94 -15.79 -10.31
N ASP A 271 -4.70 -14.73 -10.12
CA ASP A 271 -6.15 -14.73 -10.29
C ASP A 271 -6.53 -14.28 -11.70
N ALA A 272 -7.53 -14.91 -12.31
CA ALA A 272 -8.00 -14.60 -13.67
C ALA A 272 -9.41 -14.01 -13.66
N TYR A 273 -9.51 -12.68 -13.75
CA TYR A 273 -10.77 -11.96 -13.80
C TYR A 273 -11.42 -12.14 -15.17
N THR A 274 -12.52 -12.89 -15.21
CA THR A 274 -13.24 -13.25 -16.45
C THR A 274 -14.70 -12.83 -16.36
N LEU A 275 -15.14 -11.96 -17.26
CA LEU A 275 -16.53 -11.53 -17.38
C LEU A 275 -17.23 -12.36 -18.47
N SER A 276 -18.19 -13.21 -18.09
CA SER A 276 -18.93 -14.04 -19.03
C SER A 276 -20.30 -14.45 -18.49
N GLY A 277 -21.31 -14.52 -19.36
CA GLY A 277 -22.62 -15.10 -19.03
C GLY A 277 -23.37 -14.41 -17.88
N GLY A 278 -23.14 -13.11 -17.65
CA GLY A 278 -23.72 -12.39 -16.51
C GLY A 278 -23.00 -12.65 -15.17
N SER A 279 -21.77 -13.16 -15.21
CA SER A 279 -20.94 -13.38 -14.03
C SER A 279 -19.54 -12.83 -14.22
N LEU A 280 -18.93 -12.35 -13.13
CA LEU A 280 -17.50 -12.10 -13.04
C LEU A 280 -16.91 -13.19 -12.16
N THR A 281 -16.18 -14.11 -12.78
CA THR A 281 -15.49 -15.21 -12.08
C THR A 281 -14.01 -14.89 -11.93
N VAL A 282 -13.42 -15.34 -10.84
CA VAL A 282 -12.00 -15.16 -10.55
C VAL A 282 -11.36 -16.53 -10.32
N PRO A 283 -11.17 -17.41 -11.32
CA PRO A 283 -10.42 -18.64 -11.09
C PRO A 283 -8.93 -18.36 -10.84
N GLN A 284 -8.33 -19.15 -9.97
CA GLN A 284 -6.89 -19.12 -9.69
C GLN A 284 -6.11 -20.01 -10.66
N GLN A 285 -4.90 -19.60 -11.03
CA GLN A 285 -4.03 -20.31 -11.98
C GLN A 285 -2.60 -20.43 -11.47
N LEU A 286 -1.95 -21.55 -11.85
CA LEU A 286 -0.57 -21.90 -11.52
C LEU A 286 0.30 -21.88 -12.77
N HIS A 287 1.55 -21.44 -12.64
CA HIS A 287 2.50 -21.45 -13.77
C HIS A 287 3.42 -22.69 -13.74
N GLN A 288 2.99 -23.76 -14.43
CA GLN A 288 3.69 -25.06 -14.57
C GLN A 288 4.04 -25.33 -16.05
N GLY A 289 5.13 -24.74 -16.55
CA GLY A 289 5.44 -24.74 -18.00
C GLY A 289 4.46 -23.90 -18.85
N GLY A 290 3.54 -23.21 -18.18
CA GLY A 290 2.46 -22.39 -18.73
C GLY A 290 1.38 -22.22 -17.66
N TRP A 291 0.42 -21.31 -17.88
CA TRP A 291 -0.67 -21.10 -16.93
C TRP A 291 -1.75 -22.17 -17.06
N VAL A 292 -2.03 -22.87 -15.97
CA VAL A 292 -3.09 -23.87 -15.85
C VAL A 292 -4.01 -23.53 -14.68
N ASN A 293 -5.29 -23.90 -14.75
CA ASN A 293 -6.21 -23.68 -13.64
C ASN A 293 -5.77 -24.50 -12.41
N ALA A 294 -5.83 -23.87 -11.24
CA ALA A 294 -5.55 -24.55 -9.99
C ALA A 294 -6.60 -25.66 -9.74
N PRO A 295 -6.18 -26.86 -9.30
CA PRO A 295 -7.09 -27.96 -9.02
C PRO A 295 -8.00 -27.68 -7.80
N GLN A 296 -7.54 -26.87 -6.86
CA GLN A 296 -8.35 -26.30 -5.79
C GLN A 296 -8.05 -24.80 -5.72
N VAL A 297 -9.08 -24.00 -5.94
CA VAL A 297 -8.99 -22.53 -5.91
C VAL A 297 -8.83 -22.06 -4.46
N GLY A 298 -8.16 -20.93 -4.22
CA GLY A 298 -8.11 -20.27 -2.89
C GLY A 298 -7.23 -20.99 -1.84
N MET A 299 -6.69 -22.17 -2.17
CA MET A 299 -5.86 -22.94 -1.24
C MET A 299 -4.49 -22.30 -0.99
N PHE A 300 -4.08 -21.41 -1.88
CA PHE A 300 -2.77 -20.78 -1.90
C PHE A 300 -2.78 -19.41 -1.19
N ASP A 301 -3.95 -18.79 -1.05
CA ASP A 301 -4.14 -17.44 -0.53
C ASP A 301 -3.62 -17.32 0.92
N SER A 302 -3.84 -18.35 1.74
CA SER A 302 -3.36 -18.40 3.14
C SER A 302 -1.84 -18.57 3.26
N TYR A 303 -1.21 -19.26 2.31
CA TYR A 303 0.24 -19.44 2.25
C TYR A 303 0.94 -18.21 1.67
N ILE A 304 0.32 -17.54 0.70
CA ILE A 304 0.84 -16.35 0.02
C ILE A 304 0.75 -15.11 0.92
N THR A 305 -0.34 -14.96 1.68
CA THR A 305 -0.55 -13.82 2.61
C THR A 305 0.17 -13.94 3.95
N GLY A 306 0.91 -15.04 4.17
CA GLY A 306 1.64 -15.28 5.43
C GLY A 306 0.74 -15.64 6.61
N ALA A 307 -0.53 -15.99 6.37
CA ALA A 307 -1.46 -16.47 7.39
C ALA A 307 -1.16 -17.91 7.86
N GLY A 308 -0.15 -18.56 7.28
CA GLY A 308 0.36 -19.87 7.66
C GLY A 308 1.00 -19.88 9.05
N LEU A 309 0.19 -19.83 10.11
CA LEU A 309 0.61 -20.27 11.44
C LEU A 309 0.61 -21.80 11.47
N SER A 310 1.61 -22.41 10.85
CA SER A 310 1.84 -23.85 10.96
C SER A 310 2.36 -24.18 12.36
N ASN A 311 1.59 -24.94 13.13
CA ASN A 311 2.07 -25.66 14.30
C ASN A 311 3.18 -26.65 13.88
N PRO A 312 4.39 -26.63 14.46
CA PRO A 312 5.44 -27.62 14.17
C PRO A 312 5.15 -29.03 14.73
N LEU A 313 4.10 -29.22 15.53
CA LEU A 313 3.83 -30.47 16.27
C LEU A 313 2.58 -31.24 15.80
N SER A 314 1.94 -30.89 14.69
CA SER A 314 0.76 -31.62 14.22
C SER A 314 0.75 -31.76 12.70
N TYR A 315 1.11 -32.96 12.24
CA TYR A 315 1.12 -33.45 10.86
C TYR A 315 -0.24 -33.44 10.14
N VAL A 316 -1.26 -32.77 10.70
CA VAL A 316 -2.65 -32.79 10.23
C VAL A 316 -3.26 -31.42 10.44
N MET A 317 -2.99 -30.47 9.54
CA MET A 317 -3.84 -29.28 9.41
C MET A 317 -4.18 -29.10 7.93
N PRO A 318 -5.17 -29.86 7.44
CA PRO A 318 -5.65 -29.76 6.08
C PRO A 318 -6.60 -28.56 5.97
N LEU A 319 -6.42 -27.79 4.89
CA LEU A 319 -7.32 -26.76 4.39
C LEU A 319 -7.41 -25.49 5.26
N SER A 320 -7.08 -24.37 4.63
CA SER A 320 -7.43 -23.05 5.14
C SER A 320 -8.91 -22.77 4.83
N GLY A 321 -9.49 -21.79 5.51
CA GLY A 321 -10.91 -21.49 5.43
C GLY A 321 -11.32 -20.49 6.49
N GLY A 322 -12.63 -20.30 6.63
CA GLY A 322 -13.12 -19.24 7.50
C GLY A 322 -14.62 -19.05 7.48
N TYR A 323 -15.03 -18.01 8.19
CA TYR A 323 -16.42 -17.55 8.22
C TYR A 323 -16.44 -16.13 7.67
N VAL A 324 -17.41 -15.82 6.83
CA VAL A 324 -17.62 -14.46 6.34
C VAL A 324 -18.94 -13.92 6.83
N MET A 325 -19.01 -12.61 7.03
CA MET A 325 -20.26 -11.94 7.35
C MET A 325 -21.04 -11.65 6.07
N LYS A 326 -22.31 -12.04 6.07
CA LYS A 326 -23.26 -11.79 4.99
C LYS A 326 -23.80 -10.36 5.04
N ALA A 327 -24.48 -9.95 3.98
CA ALA A 327 -25.14 -8.65 3.89
C ALA A 327 -26.17 -8.39 5.02
N ASP A 328 -26.78 -9.44 5.58
CA ASP A 328 -27.71 -9.32 6.71
C ASP A 328 -27.03 -9.22 8.09
N GLY A 329 -25.69 -9.29 8.14
CA GLY A 329 -24.90 -9.24 9.37
C GLY A 329 -24.66 -10.61 10.02
N SER A 330 -25.30 -11.68 9.56
CA SER A 330 -25.04 -13.04 10.05
C SER A 330 -23.71 -13.57 9.54
N LEU A 331 -23.07 -14.48 10.30
CA LEU A 331 -21.91 -15.22 9.81
C LEU A 331 -22.37 -16.40 8.94
N SER A 332 -21.59 -16.74 7.92
CA SER A 332 -21.75 -17.95 7.13
C SER A 332 -21.54 -19.22 7.98
N ALA A 333 -21.83 -20.38 7.40
CA ALA A 333 -21.18 -21.61 7.84
C ALA A 333 -19.67 -21.51 7.58
N PHE A 334 -18.88 -22.44 8.12
CA PHE A 334 -17.47 -22.51 7.76
C PHE A 334 -17.34 -22.81 6.27
N LEU A 335 -16.51 -22.03 5.60
CA LEU A 335 -16.20 -22.13 4.19
C LEU A 335 -14.77 -22.64 4.06
N SER A 336 -14.58 -23.65 3.21
CA SER A 336 -13.23 -24.04 2.80
C SER A 336 -12.59 -22.97 1.91
N SER A 337 -11.27 -22.98 1.79
CA SER A 337 -10.50 -22.05 0.95
C SER A 337 -11.06 -21.85 -0.46
N ASP A 338 -11.48 -22.92 -1.12
CA ASP A 338 -12.09 -22.91 -2.45
C ASP A 338 -13.45 -22.23 -2.49
N GLN A 339 -14.23 -22.35 -1.41
CA GLN A 339 -15.50 -21.67 -1.28
C GLN A 339 -15.35 -20.19 -0.92
N MET A 340 -14.24 -19.80 -0.29
CA MET A 340 -13.97 -18.41 0.08
C MET A 340 -13.50 -17.55 -1.09
N HIS A 341 -13.10 -18.16 -2.20
CA HIS A 341 -12.59 -17.42 -3.34
C HIS A 341 -13.72 -16.66 -4.07
N PRO A 342 -13.50 -15.40 -4.48
CA PRO A 342 -14.60 -14.51 -4.85
C PRO A 342 -15.25 -14.86 -6.20
N GLY A 343 -16.55 -14.63 -6.26
CA GLY A 343 -17.33 -14.70 -7.49
C GLY A 343 -18.52 -13.75 -7.42
N TYR A 344 -18.93 -13.19 -8.56
CA TYR A 344 -19.93 -12.12 -8.59
C TYR A 344 -20.99 -12.37 -9.65
N ALA A 345 -22.27 -12.28 -9.26
CA ALA A 345 -23.40 -12.23 -10.19
C ALA A 345 -23.58 -10.80 -10.72
N VAL A 346 -23.33 -10.60 -12.01
CA VAL A 346 -23.34 -9.28 -12.66
C VAL A 346 -24.74 -8.92 -13.11
N SER A 347 -25.20 -7.75 -12.68
CA SER A 347 -26.48 -7.17 -13.06
C SER A 347 -26.38 -6.10 -14.16
N SER A 348 -25.23 -5.43 -14.26
CA SER A 348 -24.95 -4.40 -15.28
C SER A 348 -23.45 -4.18 -15.43
N THR A 349 -23.03 -3.78 -16.62
CA THR A 349 -21.65 -3.38 -16.94
C THR A 349 -21.55 -1.97 -17.52
N SER A 350 -22.61 -1.16 -17.42
CA SER A 350 -22.63 0.20 -17.96
C SER A 350 -21.70 1.12 -17.16
N SER A 351 -20.53 1.46 -17.72
CA SER A 351 -19.49 2.31 -17.12
C SER A 351 -18.81 1.74 -15.85
N LYS A 352 -19.50 0.90 -15.09
CA LYS A 352 -19.04 0.15 -13.92
C LYS A 352 -19.72 -1.21 -13.93
N ILE A 353 -19.16 -2.18 -13.22
CA ILE A 353 -19.84 -3.45 -12.96
C ILE A 353 -20.66 -3.30 -11.69
N SER A 354 -21.97 -3.49 -11.79
CA SER A 354 -22.85 -3.66 -10.64
C SER A 354 -23.12 -5.14 -10.45
N ALA A 355 -22.75 -5.70 -9.30
CA ALA A 355 -22.86 -7.12 -9.06
C ALA A 355 -23.25 -7.44 -7.62
N THR A 356 -23.60 -8.69 -7.38
CA THR A 356 -23.78 -9.28 -6.05
C THR A 356 -22.65 -10.27 -5.80
N ASP A 357 -21.94 -10.11 -4.69
CA ASP A 357 -20.97 -11.09 -4.21
C ASP A 357 -21.71 -12.39 -3.85
N LEU A 358 -21.33 -13.48 -4.52
CA LEU A 358 -21.98 -14.78 -4.37
C LEU A 358 -21.75 -15.41 -2.99
N LEU A 359 -20.70 -15.00 -2.28
CA LEU A 359 -20.34 -15.54 -0.98
C LEU A 359 -21.10 -14.85 0.15
N THR A 360 -21.14 -13.52 0.12
CA THR A 360 -21.71 -12.70 1.18
C THR A 360 -23.14 -12.26 0.89
N ASN A 361 -23.60 -12.42 -0.36
CA ASN A 361 -24.82 -11.82 -0.90
C ASN A 361 -24.85 -10.28 -0.75
N ASP A 362 -23.69 -9.64 -0.66
CA ASP A 362 -23.57 -8.19 -0.59
C ASP A 362 -23.51 -7.56 -1.99
N ALA A 363 -24.08 -6.38 -2.11
CA ALA A 363 -23.99 -5.61 -3.35
C ALA A 363 -22.60 -4.97 -3.47
N VAL A 364 -21.97 -5.16 -4.63
CA VAL A 364 -20.64 -4.64 -4.96
C VAL A 364 -20.68 -3.82 -6.24
N THR A 365 -19.97 -2.70 -6.24
CA THR A 365 -19.68 -1.92 -7.45
C THR A 365 -18.20 -2.03 -7.77
N ILE A 366 -17.88 -2.39 -9.01
CA ILE A 366 -16.50 -2.51 -9.49
C ILE A 366 -16.27 -1.44 -10.55
N SER A 367 -15.33 -0.54 -10.28
CA SER A 367 -14.90 0.49 -11.25
C SER A 367 -13.56 0.08 -11.84
N LEU A 368 -13.40 0.23 -13.15
CA LEU A 368 -12.15 -0.05 -13.84
C LEU A 368 -11.51 1.24 -14.33
N SER A 369 -10.20 1.33 -14.20
CA SER A 369 -9.39 2.42 -14.74
C SER A 369 -8.10 1.86 -15.34
N GLN A 370 -7.47 2.58 -16.25
CA GLN A 370 -6.21 2.18 -16.87
C GLN A 370 -5.15 3.24 -16.60
N ALA A 371 -3.95 2.81 -16.21
CA ALA A 371 -2.81 3.69 -16.04
C ALA A 371 -1.52 3.07 -16.59
N ASP A 372 -0.53 3.94 -16.84
CA ASP A 372 0.81 3.56 -17.31
C ASP A 372 1.60 2.87 -16.18
N VAL A 373 2.10 1.68 -16.49
CA VAL A 373 3.01 0.90 -15.64
C VAL A 373 4.39 0.73 -16.28
N GLY A 374 4.63 1.38 -17.43
CA GLY A 374 5.92 1.36 -18.12
C GLY A 374 7.05 1.82 -17.21
N ASN A 375 8.18 1.11 -17.29
CA ASN A 375 9.37 1.33 -16.47
C ASN A 375 9.16 1.14 -14.95
N GLN A 376 8.01 0.63 -14.51
CA GLN A 376 7.85 0.14 -13.13
C GLN A 376 8.49 -1.24 -13.00
N PRO A 377 9.06 -1.59 -11.83
CA PRO A 377 9.55 -2.94 -11.56
C PRO A 377 8.43 -3.96 -11.78
N VAL A 378 8.73 -5.11 -12.40
CA VAL A 378 7.71 -6.18 -12.55
C VAL A 378 7.27 -6.76 -11.20
N SER A 379 8.06 -6.54 -10.14
CA SER A 379 7.71 -6.89 -8.76
C SER A 379 6.69 -5.95 -8.12
N SER A 380 6.34 -4.83 -8.76
CA SER A 380 5.34 -3.88 -8.27
C SER A 380 3.92 -4.46 -8.25
N SER A 381 3.61 -5.36 -9.18
CA SER A 381 2.29 -5.99 -9.34
C SER A 381 2.00 -7.13 -8.35
N LEU A 382 3.00 -7.54 -7.56
CA LEU A 382 2.83 -8.58 -6.55
C LEU A 382 2.10 -8.00 -5.32
N ILE A 383 1.01 -8.65 -4.91
CA ILE A 383 0.27 -8.27 -3.70
C ILE A 383 1.04 -8.59 -2.40
N VAL A 384 2.08 -9.43 -2.46
CA VAL A 384 2.91 -9.74 -1.30
C VAL A 384 3.73 -8.54 -0.81
N PRO A 385 4.04 -8.45 0.50
CA PRO A 385 4.78 -7.32 1.06
C PRO A 385 6.17 -7.11 0.43
N PRO A 386 6.71 -5.87 0.44
CA PRO A 386 8.10 -5.57 0.02
C PRO A 386 9.19 -6.34 0.75
N THR A 387 8.89 -6.90 1.92
CA THR A 387 9.82 -7.73 2.70
C THR A 387 9.92 -9.17 2.20
N ASN A 388 9.09 -9.59 1.24
CA ASN A 388 9.14 -10.94 0.68
C ASN A 388 10.46 -11.14 -0.10
N ALA A 389 11.22 -12.19 0.25
CA ALA A 389 12.55 -12.43 -0.30
C ALA A 389 12.55 -12.65 -1.83
N ILE A 390 11.52 -13.31 -2.38
CA ILE A 390 11.38 -13.50 -3.83
C ILE A 390 11.14 -12.15 -4.48
N ARG A 391 10.20 -11.37 -3.94
CA ARG A 391 9.90 -10.02 -4.44
C ARG A 391 11.15 -9.13 -4.48
N GLN A 392 11.99 -9.20 -3.45
CA GLN A 392 13.24 -8.42 -3.38
C GLN A 392 14.29 -8.89 -4.40
N ALA A 393 14.32 -10.18 -4.71
CA ALA A 393 15.26 -10.76 -5.67
C ALA A 393 14.78 -10.65 -7.13
N MET A 394 13.54 -10.24 -7.37
CA MET A 394 13.01 -10.01 -8.72
C MET A 394 13.72 -8.85 -9.42
N SER A 395 13.90 -9.01 -10.72
CA SER A 395 14.52 -8.01 -11.59
C SER A 395 13.66 -7.76 -12.83
N GLY A 396 13.99 -6.69 -13.56
CA GLY A 396 13.26 -6.27 -14.76
C GLY A 396 12.14 -5.26 -14.49
N VAL A 397 11.72 -4.61 -15.56
CA VAL A 397 10.67 -3.59 -15.56
C VAL A 397 9.68 -3.88 -16.68
N PHE A 398 8.45 -3.38 -16.57
CA PHE A 398 7.52 -3.36 -17.69
C PHE A 398 8.07 -2.47 -18.81
N ALA A 399 7.84 -2.87 -20.06
CA ALA A 399 8.31 -2.11 -21.22
C ALA A 399 7.70 -0.70 -21.24
N PRO A 400 8.41 0.34 -21.74
CA PRO A 400 7.86 1.68 -21.90
C PRO A 400 6.50 1.66 -22.62
N GLY A 401 5.51 2.38 -22.09
CA GLY A 401 4.16 2.44 -22.64
C GLY A 401 3.25 1.26 -22.28
N SER A 402 3.71 0.30 -21.45
CA SER A 402 2.85 -0.75 -20.90
C SER A 402 1.80 -0.16 -19.97
N THR A 403 0.57 -0.63 -20.05
CA THR A 403 -0.51 -0.20 -19.14
C THR A 403 -1.06 -1.37 -18.34
N ALA A 404 -1.62 -1.09 -17.16
CA ALA A 404 -2.40 -2.03 -16.37
C ALA A 404 -3.83 -1.49 -16.17
N VAL A 405 -4.78 -2.40 -15.97
CA VAL A 405 -6.15 -2.04 -15.56
C VAL A 405 -6.25 -2.22 -14.05
N TYR A 406 -6.72 -1.20 -13.35
CA TYR A 406 -6.98 -1.26 -11.92
C TYR A 406 -8.47 -1.48 -11.66
N ALA A 407 -8.80 -2.54 -10.94
CA ALA A 407 -10.16 -2.87 -10.54
C ALA A 407 -10.39 -2.49 -9.08
N THR A 408 -11.27 -1.52 -8.85
CA THR A 408 -11.63 -1.03 -7.52
C THR A 408 -12.99 -1.57 -7.11
N PHE A 409 -12.99 -2.42 -6.09
CA PHE A 409 -14.15 -3.08 -5.49
C PHE A 409 -14.69 -2.25 -4.33
N GLN A 410 -15.97 -1.88 -4.42
CA GLN A 410 -16.68 -1.11 -3.42
C GLN A 410 -17.89 -1.91 -2.95
N HIS A 411 -17.81 -2.46 -1.75
CA HIS A 411 -18.92 -3.16 -1.10
C HIS A 411 -19.89 -2.17 -0.45
N THR A 412 -21.15 -2.58 -0.33
CA THR A 412 -22.19 -1.74 0.29
C THR A 412 -22.09 -1.79 1.81
N HIS A 413 -21.64 -2.93 2.35
CA HIS A 413 -21.51 -3.17 3.78
C HIS A 413 -20.08 -3.51 4.19
N ASP A 414 -19.75 -3.34 5.47
CA ASP A 414 -18.45 -3.77 5.99
C ASP A 414 -18.31 -5.29 5.82
N GLN A 415 -17.10 -5.71 5.50
CA GLN A 415 -16.75 -7.11 5.29
C GLN A 415 -16.03 -7.63 6.52
N ALA A 416 -16.56 -8.69 7.13
CA ALA A 416 -15.88 -9.37 8.23
C ALA A 416 -15.51 -10.79 7.82
N ILE A 417 -14.29 -11.19 8.16
CA ILE A 417 -13.73 -12.50 7.88
C ILE A 417 -13.07 -13.05 9.14
N VAL A 418 -13.49 -14.22 9.58
CA VAL A 418 -12.81 -15.02 10.61
C VAL A 418 -11.95 -16.03 9.90
N THR A 419 -10.66 -16.08 10.24
CA THR A 419 -9.71 -17.01 9.63
C THR A 419 -9.32 -18.10 10.63
N THR A 420 -8.86 -19.25 10.12
CA THR A 420 -8.41 -20.37 10.97
C THR A 420 -7.25 -19.99 11.90
N GLY A 421 -6.30 -19.18 11.43
CA GLY A 421 -5.14 -18.74 12.21
C GLY A 421 -5.37 -17.44 13.00
N GLY A 422 -6.38 -16.64 12.62
CA GLY A 422 -6.56 -15.30 13.16
C GLY A 422 -5.32 -14.42 13.02
N TRP A 423 -5.10 -13.56 14.00
CA TRP A 423 -3.91 -12.70 14.14
C TRP A 423 -2.71 -13.34 14.86
N GLY A 424 -2.86 -14.49 15.52
CA GLY A 424 -1.82 -15.10 16.35
C GLY A 424 -2.36 -15.93 17.54
N PRO A 425 -1.50 -16.67 18.26
CA PRO A 425 -1.88 -17.47 19.43
C PRO A 425 -2.28 -16.62 20.64
N GLU A 426 -3.03 -17.23 21.58
CA GLU A 426 -3.32 -16.59 22.86
C GLU A 426 -2.01 -16.36 23.63
N TRP A 427 -1.87 -15.20 24.25
CA TRP A 427 -0.78 -14.94 25.18
C TRP A 427 -1.28 -15.13 26.61
N ALA A 428 -0.85 -16.20 27.27
CA ALA A 428 -1.24 -16.50 28.63
C ALA A 428 -0.04 -16.95 29.46
N ASN A 429 0.04 -16.45 30.70
CA ASN A 429 1.10 -16.80 31.66
C ASN A 429 2.54 -16.60 31.11
N GLY A 430 2.74 -15.59 30.26
CA GLY A 430 4.06 -15.25 29.73
C GLY A 430 4.54 -16.14 28.56
N ALA A 431 3.64 -16.88 27.93
CA ALA A 431 3.95 -17.74 26.80
C ALA A 431 2.80 -17.78 25.77
N ASP A 432 3.16 -18.22 24.56
CA ASP A 432 2.20 -18.51 23.50
C ASP A 432 1.42 -19.78 23.83
N VAL A 433 0.09 -19.70 23.72
CA VAL A 433 -0.82 -20.82 23.91
C VAL A 433 -1.63 -21.01 22.63
N TRP A 434 -1.41 -22.16 21.99
CA TRP A 434 -2.10 -22.56 20.77
C TRP A 434 -3.42 -23.25 21.15
N ASN A 435 -4.50 -22.47 21.20
CA ASN A 435 -5.83 -22.95 21.60
C ASN A 435 -6.78 -23.16 20.40
N PRO A 436 -6.71 -24.33 19.71
CA PRO A 436 -7.72 -24.72 18.74
C PRO A 436 -9.02 -25.05 19.48
N GLY A 437 -9.91 -24.05 19.58
CA GLY A 437 -11.16 -24.18 20.33
C GLY A 437 -12.35 -24.64 19.49
N ILE A 438 -12.24 -24.59 18.17
CA ILE A 438 -13.28 -24.99 17.23
C ILE A 438 -12.69 -25.97 16.23
N PHE A 439 -13.37 -27.09 16.01
CA PHE A 439 -13.01 -28.09 15.01
C PHE A 439 -14.17 -28.23 14.03
N VAL A 440 -13.85 -28.13 12.74
CA VAL A 440 -14.81 -28.22 11.65
C VAL A 440 -14.37 -29.34 10.73
N THR A 441 -15.31 -30.14 10.24
CA THR A 441 -15.07 -31.13 9.19
C THR A 441 -15.83 -30.69 7.94
N PRO A 442 -15.17 -30.06 6.95
CA PRO A 442 -15.83 -29.69 5.70
C PRO A 442 -16.18 -30.94 4.87
N ASP A 443 -17.16 -30.82 3.98
CA ASP A 443 -17.57 -31.94 3.11
C ASP A 443 -16.40 -32.37 2.22
N ASN A 444 -16.07 -33.68 2.25
CA ASN A 444 -14.94 -34.28 1.52
C ASN A 444 -13.55 -33.77 1.93
N ALA A 445 -13.42 -33.21 3.13
CA ALA A 445 -12.19 -32.67 3.68
C ALA A 445 -11.89 -33.25 5.08
N PRO A 446 -10.61 -33.37 5.46
CA PRO A 446 -10.28 -33.71 6.84
C PRO A 446 -10.52 -32.52 7.77
N SER A 447 -10.63 -32.79 9.07
CA SER A 447 -10.99 -31.77 10.05
C SER A 447 -9.95 -30.63 10.13
N THR A 448 -10.45 -29.41 10.11
CA THR A 448 -9.69 -28.16 10.27
C THR A 448 -9.96 -27.58 11.66
N ALA A 449 -8.92 -27.06 12.31
CA ALA A 449 -9.06 -26.36 13.59
C ALA A 449 -8.95 -24.84 13.43
N VAL A 450 -9.78 -24.10 14.15
CA VAL A 450 -9.76 -22.64 14.24
C VAL A 450 -9.20 -22.22 15.60
N LEU A 451 -8.22 -21.33 15.57
CA LEU A 451 -7.57 -20.77 16.75
C LEU A 451 -8.51 -19.80 17.47
N THR A 452 -8.49 -19.86 18.80
CA THR A 452 -9.40 -19.09 19.65
C THR A 452 -8.67 -18.44 20.82
N LEU A 453 -9.26 -17.38 21.38
CA LEU A 453 -8.84 -16.79 22.65
C LEU A 453 -9.58 -17.45 23.81
N GLY A 454 -8.82 -17.92 24.79
CA GLY A 454 -9.33 -18.52 26.01
C GLY A 454 -9.31 -20.05 25.99
N ASP A 455 -9.95 -20.63 27.00
CA ASP A 455 -9.89 -22.07 27.27
C ASP A 455 -10.46 -22.91 26.11
N PRO A 456 -9.65 -23.79 25.50
CA PRO A 456 -10.10 -24.64 24.40
C PRO A 456 -11.04 -25.76 24.87
N SER A 457 -11.15 -26.00 26.18
CA SER A 457 -12.01 -27.04 26.77
C SER A 457 -13.44 -26.92 26.28
N PRO A 458 -14.07 -28.01 25.81
CA PRO A 458 -15.46 -27.98 25.37
C PRO A 458 -16.44 -27.60 26.50
N MET A 459 -16.01 -27.67 27.76
CA MET A 459 -16.83 -27.31 28.92
C MET A 459 -16.91 -25.79 29.17
N VAL A 460 -15.96 -25.02 28.67
CA VAL A 460 -15.94 -23.56 28.84
C VAL A 460 -16.51 -22.91 27.59
N SER A 461 -17.73 -22.39 27.69
CA SER A 461 -18.44 -21.76 26.57
C SER A 461 -18.73 -20.29 26.90
N LEU A 462 -18.35 -19.41 25.98
CA LEU A 462 -18.68 -18.00 26.00
C LEU A 462 -20.12 -17.83 25.49
N THR A 463 -20.87 -16.96 26.17
CA THR A 463 -22.23 -16.57 25.82
C THR A 463 -22.30 -15.18 25.20
N ASN A 464 -21.23 -14.39 25.36
CA ASN A 464 -21.08 -13.06 24.78
C ASN A 464 -19.61 -12.82 24.41
N VAL A 465 -19.37 -12.20 23.25
CA VAL A 465 -18.02 -11.84 22.79
C VAL A 465 -17.29 -10.88 23.74
N SER A 466 -18.00 -10.09 24.55
CA SER A 466 -17.40 -9.24 25.59
C SER A 466 -16.65 -10.03 26.66
N GLN A 467 -16.89 -11.34 26.79
CA GLN A 467 -16.13 -12.21 27.69
C GLN A 467 -14.69 -12.47 27.21
N ALA A 468 -14.33 -11.99 26.01
CA ALA A 468 -12.94 -11.90 25.56
C ALA A 468 -12.16 -10.76 26.24
N VAL A 469 -12.83 -9.85 26.96
CA VAL A 469 -12.15 -8.82 27.76
C VAL A 469 -11.30 -9.48 28.84
N GLY A 470 -10.06 -9.02 28.98
CA GLY A 470 -9.02 -9.61 29.83
C GLY A 470 -8.17 -10.66 29.13
N ARG A 471 -8.45 -10.99 27.86
CA ARG A 471 -7.64 -11.89 27.04
C ARG A 471 -6.59 -11.12 26.24
N SER A 472 -5.55 -11.83 25.86
CA SER A 472 -4.43 -11.29 25.11
C SER A 472 -3.98 -12.23 23.99
N ALA A 473 -3.39 -11.68 22.93
CA ALA A 473 -2.85 -12.43 21.80
C ALA A 473 -1.43 -11.96 21.47
N ASP A 474 -0.56 -12.89 21.10
CA ASP A 474 0.72 -12.53 20.48
C ASP A 474 0.45 -12.10 19.04
N VAL A 475 0.89 -10.89 18.70
CA VAL A 475 0.75 -10.34 17.35
C VAL A 475 2.12 -10.05 16.72
N SER A 476 3.20 -10.58 17.28
CA SER A 476 4.58 -10.35 16.82
C SER A 476 4.85 -10.99 15.44
N TYR A 477 5.82 -10.47 14.71
CA TYR A 477 6.32 -11.10 13.48
C TYR A 477 7.47 -12.09 13.75
N ASN A 478 7.43 -13.24 13.06
CA ASN A 478 8.37 -14.37 13.09
C ASN A 478 8.30 -15.33 14.32
N VAL A 479 8.10 -16.61 13.95
CA VAL A 479 7.88 -17.82 14.76
C VAL A 479 9.11 -18.34 15.53
N GLN A 480 10.31 -17.81 15.32
CA GLN A 480 11.53 -18.42 15.89
C GLN A 480 12.10 -17.79 17.17
N ALA A 481 11.55 -16.68 17.71
CA ALA A 481 11.93 -16.23 19.08
C ALA A 481 11.16 -15.05 19.69
N ARG A 482 10.38 -14.26 18.95
CA ARG A 482 10.13 -12.86 19.38
C ARG A 482 8.69 -12.53 19.73
N SER A 483 7.99 -13.37 20.49
CA SER A 483 6.71 -13.06 21.17
C SER A 483 6.88 -11.83 22.09
N CYS A 484 7.01 -10.66 21.49
CA CYS A 484 7.51 -9.41 22.06
C CYS A 484 6.37 -8.40 22.16
N ILE A 485 5.41 -8.44 21.24
CA ILE A 485 4.31 -7.50 21.18
C ILE A 485 3.00 -8.26 21.36
N VAL A 486 2.33 -7.95 22.46
CA VAL A 486 1.07 -8.58 22.84
C VAL A 486 -0.04 -7.56 22.73
N LEU A 487 -1.15 -7.97 22.12
CA LEU A 487 -2.37 -7.20 22.13
C LEU A 487 -3.22 -7.61 23.33
N ASN A 488 -3.58 -6.64 24.17
CA ASN A 488 -4.39 -6.84 25.37
C ASN A 488 -5.76 -6.20 25.19
N ILE A 489 -6.83 -6.99 25.35
CA ILE A 489 -8.22 -6.51 25.31
C ILE A 489 -8.61 -6.13 26.74
N GLN A 490 -8.79 -4.85 27.02
CA GLN A 490 -9.00 -4.34 28.39
C GLN A 490 -10.44 -3.90 28.62
N ALA A 491 -10.84 -3.72 29.88
CA ALA A 491 -12.14 -3.15 30.20
C ALA A 491 -12.25 -1.69 29.69
N GLY A 492 -13.48 -1.17 29.59
CA GLY A 492 -13.71 0.23 29.22
C GLY A 492 -13.49 0.56 27.73
N GLY A 493 -13.51 -0.44 26.85
CA GLY A 493 -13.36 -0.21 25.39
C GLY A 493 -11.93 0.06 24.94
N VAL A 494 -10.93 -0.29 25.77
CA VAL A 494 -9.50 -0.03 25.49
C VAL A 494 -8.82 -1.29 24.98
N VAL A 495 -7.99 -1.14 23.95
CA VAL A 495 -7.03 -2.17 23.52
C VAL A 495 -5.62 -1.60 23.63
N GLN A 496 -4.66 -2.44 23.99
CA GLN A 496 -3.27 -2.01 24.14
C GLN A 496 -2.32 -3.01 23.50
N LEU A 497 -1.53 -2.54 22.53
CA LEU A 497 -0.31 -3.21 22.12
C LEU A 497 0.79 -2.86 23.13
N ALA A 498 1.34 -3.87 23.80
CA ALA A 498 2.32 -3.69 24.86
C ALA A 498 3.49 -4.66 24.71
N ALA A 499 4.59 -4.33 25.39
CA ALA A 499 5.71 -5.24 25.54
C ALA A 499 5.27 -6.50 26.29
N SER A 500 5.63 -7.67 25.78
CA SER A 500 5.30 -8.96 26.40
C SER A 500 6.12 -9.24 27.67
N GLY A 501 7.26 -8.55 27.82
CA GLY A 501 8.25 -8.79 28.87
C GLY A 501 9.16 -9.99 28.60
N LYS A 502 9.01 -10.67 27.45
CA LYS A 502 9.89 -11.79 27.05
C LYS A 502 11.33 -11.31 26.87
N SER A 503 12.29 -12.13 27.31
CA SER A 503 13.72 -11.85 27.15
C SER A 503 14.14 -11.89 25.68
N GLY A 504 15.15 -11.09 25.31
CA GLY A 504 15.65 -11.02 23.93
C GLY A 504 14.87 -10.07 23.00
N CYS A 505 13.85 -9.39 23.52
CA CYS A 505 13.12 -8.34 22.81
C CYS A 505 13.81 -6.98 22.99
N ASP A 506 13.99 -6.24 21.90
CA ASP A 506 14.53 -4.88 21.92
C ASP A 506 13.40 -3.85 21.79
N TYR A 507 12.82 -3.48 22.92
CA TYR A 507 11.72 -2.50 22.98
C TYR A 507 12.19 -1.05 22.82
N SER A 508 13.50 -0.79 22.87
CA SER A 508 14.03 0.58 22.76
C SER A 508 13.79 1.23 21.39
N LYS A 509 13.51 0.40 20.38
CA LYS A 509 13.29 0.80 18.99
C LYS A 509 11.84 1.12 18.64
N VAL A 510 10.90 0.92 19.57
CA VAL A 510 9.46 1.10 19.33
C VAL A 510 8.82 1.90 20.45
N SER A 511 7.85 2.73 20.11
CA SER A 511 7.04 3.43 21.11
C SER A 511 5.90 2.52 21.55
N LEU A 512 6.01 1.98 22.75
CA LEU A 512 4.97 1.19 23.41
C LEU A 512 4.61 1.85 24.76
N PRO A 513 3.34 1.76 25.20
CA PRO A 513 2.25 1.05 24.56
C PRO A 513 1.58 1.85 23.44
N VAL A 514 1.05 1.16 22.44
CA VAL A 514 0.14 1.77 21.45
C VAL A 514 -1.30 1.48 21.86
N GLN A 515 -2.08 2.54 22.10
CA GLN A 515 -3.49 2.42 22.49
C GLN A 515 -4.41 2.41 21.28
N GLY A 516 -5.37 1.50 21.30
CA GLY A 516 -6.51 1.42 20.40
C GLY A 516 -7.81 1.33 21.17
N LYS A 517 -8.90 1.04 20.45
CA LYS A 517 -10.23 0.89 21.04
C LYS A 517 -10.87 -0.41 20.59
N TRP A 518 -11.79 -0.92 21.39
CA TRP A 518 -12.71 -1.95 20.93
C TRP A 518 -14.16 -1.55 21.19
N SER A 519 -15.06 -2.10 20.37
CA SER A 519 -16.51 -1.95 20.53
C SER A 519 -17.25 -3.17 19.97
N ILE A 520 -18.48 -3.39 20.41
CA ILE A 520 -19.35 -4.40 19.82
C ILE A 520 -19.84 -3.91 18.46
N TYR A 521 -19.79 -4.78 17.46
CA TYR A 521 -20.16 -4.41 16.10
C TYR A 521 -21.69 -4.23 15.97
N PRO A 522 -22.20 -3.09 15.47
CA PRO A 522 -23.63 -2.80 15.49
C PRO A 522 -24.51 -3.77 14.68
N ARG A 523 -23.99 -4.32 13.58
CA ARG A 523 -24.75 -5.27 12.74
C ARG A 523 -24.68 -6.72 13.23
N ASN A 524 -23.79 -7.01 14.18
CA ASN A 524 -23.66 -8.34 14.75
C ASN A 524 -23.04 -8.29 16.17
N ASN A 525 -23.88 -8.49 17.18
CA ASN A 525 -23.47 -8.44 18.59
C ASN A 525 -22.53 -9.59 19.01
N ASN A 526 -22.32 -10.59 18.16
CA ASN A 526 -21.31 -11.64 18.37
C ASN A 526 -19.92 -11.20 17.89
N LEU A 527 -19.77 -10.00 17.33
CA LEU A 527 -18.50 -9.48 16.86
C LEU A 527 -18.04 -8.32 17.75
N MET A 528 -16.77 -8.35 18.13
CA MET A 528 -16.03 -7.25 18.76
C MET A 528 -15.02 -6.74 17.74
N VAL A 529 -15.10 -5.46 17.39
CA VAL A 529 -14.16 -4.79 16.49
C VAL A 529 -13.08 -4.11 17.32
N ILE A 530 -11.83 -4.28 16.89
CA ILE A 530 -10.63 -3.73 17.51
C ILE A 530 -9.96 -2.79 16.49
N SER A 531 -9.98 -1.51 16.82
CA SER A 531 -9.41 -0.43 16.01
C SER A 531 -8.09 0.04 16.62
N LEU A 532 -7.01 -0.11 15.84
CA LEU A 532 -5.68 0.36 16.20
C LEU A 532 -5.31 1.59 15.36
N PRO A 533 -4.54 2.54 15.90
CA PRO A 533 -4.05 3.67 15.12
C PRO A 533 -3.05 3.19 14.06
N LYS A 534 -2.96 3.91 12.93
CA LYS A 534 -2.01 3.63 11.84
C LYS A 534 -0.56 3.57 12.31
N SER A 535 -0.20 4.27 13.38
CA SER A 535 1.13 4.21 14.00
C SER A 535 1.52 2.81 14.48
N ALA A 536 0.55 1.92 14.72
CA ALA A 536 0.82 0.51 15.05
C ALA A 536 1.55 -0.23 13.91
N THR A 537 1.47 0.23 12.66
CA THR A 537 2.14 -0.41 11.52
C THR A 537 3.67 -0.27 11.55
N ALA A 538 4.19 0.70 12.32
CA ALA A 538 5.62 0.85 12.57
C ALA A 538 6.21 -0.24 13.48
N LEU A 539 5.35 -1.00 14.17
CA LEU A 539 5.76 -2.09 15.05
C LEU A 539 6.14 -3.35 14.25
N ASP A 540 6.95 -4.21 14.87
CA ASP A 540 7.31 -5.53 14.34
C ASP A 540 6.22 -6.58 14.62
N ILE A 541 5.04 -6.34 14.06
CA ILE A 541 3.83 -7.17 14.19
C ILE A 541 3.54 -7.95 12.91
N ASN A 542 2.76 -9.03 13.05
CA ASN A 542 2.30 -9.93 11.99
C ASN A 542 1.93 -9.14 10.71
N PRO A 543 2.51 -9.46 9.54
CA PRO A 543 2.27 -8.76 8.27
C PRO A 543 0.80 -8.68 7.88
N THR A 544 0.00 -9.69 8.19
CA THR A 544 -1.45 -9.68 7.90
C THR A 544 -2.18 -8.69 8.81
N VAL A 545 -1.80 -8.60 10.10
CA VAL A 545 -2.29 -7.58 11.03
C VAL A 545 -1.88 -6.18 10.57
N LYS A 546 -0.59 -6.02 10.22
CA LYS A 546 -0.05 -4.76 9.69
C LYS A 546 -0.78 -4.32 8.43
N GLY A 547 -0.96 -5.24 7.48
CA GLY A 547 -1.66 -4.99 6.22
C GLY A 547 -3.11 -4.60 6.42
N ALA A 548 -3.83 -5.24 7.36
CA ALA A 548 -5.20 -4.87 7.70
C ALA A 548 -5.28 -3.44 8.23
N ILE A 549 -4.46 -3.07 9.23
CA ILE A 549 -4.42 -1.71 9.81
C ILE A 549 -4.01 -0.68 8.75
N ALA A 550 -2.97 -0.98 7.98
CA ALA A 550 -2.45 -0.12 6.93
C ALA A 550 -3.50 0.21 5.87
N SER A 551 -4.30 -0.79 5.51
CA SER A 551 -5.38 -0.66 4.53
C SER A 551 -6.62 0.01 5.11
N GLY A 552 -6.64 0.43 6.38
CA GLY A 552 -7.81 1.04 7.02
C GLY A 552 -8.83 0.03 7.56
N GLY A 553 -8.46 -1.25 7.61
CA GLY A 553 -9.21 -2.32 8.26
C GLY A 553 -9.01 -2.34 9.78
N ASN A 554 -9.74 -3.25 10.42
CA ASN A 554 -9.75 -3.48 11.85
C ASN A 554 -9.49 -4.96 12.13
N LEU A 555 -9.09 -5.24 13.36
CA LEU A 555 -9.02 -6.59 13.89
C LEU A 555 -10.38 -6.93 14.52
N MET A 556 -10.68 -8.20 14.66
CA MET A 556 -11.99 -8.64 15.14
C MET A 556 -11.88 -9.91 16.00
N VAL A 557 -12.73 -9.99 17.02
CA VAL A 557 -13.05 -11.23 17.74
C VAL A 557 -14.51 -11.59 17.45
N ALA A 558 -14.78 -12.84 17.10
CA ALA A 558 -16.10 -13.36 16.80
C ALA A 558 -16.47 -14.49 17.76
N LEU A 559 -17.68 -14.46 18.30
CA LEU A 559 -18.25 -15.56 19.07
C LEU A 559 -18.83 -16.62 18.12
N ILE A 560 -18.17 -17.77 18.02
CA ILE A 560 -18.56 -18.90 17.18
C ILE A 560 -18.58 -20.17 18.02
N ALA A 561 -19.72 -20.87 18.04
CA ALA A 561 -19.90 -22.10 18.82
C ALA A 561 -19.43 -21.98 20.30
N GLY A 562 -19.65 -20.80 20.91
CA GLY A 562 -19.23 -20.54 22.28
C GLY A 562 -17.74 -20.22 22.46
N LYS A 563 -17.01 -19.95 21.38
CA LYS A 563 -15.57 -19.66 21.41
C LYS A 563 -15.25 -18.32 20.76
N ALA A 564 -14.20 -17.66 21.23
CA ALA A 564 -13.73 -16.38 20.70
C ALA A 564 -12.73 -16.61 19.55
N ALA A 565 -13.24 -16.78 18.33
CA ALA A 565 -12.44 -16.85 17.12
C ALA A 565 -11.96 -15.47 16.69
N MET A 566 -10.91 -15.41 15.86
CA MET A 566 -10.18 -14.17 15.56
C MET A 566 -10.20 -13.90 14.06
N GLY A 567 -10.21 -12.63 13.67
CA GLY A 567 -10.36 -12.25 12.27
C GLY A 567 -10.14 -10.76 12.00
N TYR A 568 -10.66 -10.32 10.86
CA TYR A 568 -10.49 -8.97 10.33
C TYR A 568 -11.85 -8.40 9.93
N LEU A 569 -11.96 -7.06 10.01
CA LEU A 569 -13.10 -6.31 9.49
C LEU A 569 -12.63 -5.16 8.62
N PHE A 570 -13.05 -5.14 7.37
CA PHE A 570 -12.78 -4.08 6.41
C PHE A 570 -14.03 -3.20 6.26
N PRO A 571 -13.97 -1.92 6.63
CA PRO A 571 -15.11 -1.03 6.47
C PRO A 571 -15.50 -0.86 5.01
N ALA A 572 -16.80 -0.71 4.74
CA ALA A 572 -17.30 -0.41 3.40
C ALA A 572 -16.63 0.84 2.82
N SER A 573 -16.31 1.84 3.65
CA SER A 573 -15.63 3.07 3.21
C SER A 573 -14.22 2.87 2.67
N VAL A 574 -13.66 1.65 2.75
CA VAL A 574 -12.31 1.30 2.31
C VAL A 574 -12.41 0.37 1.09
N PRO A 575 -12.39 0.92 -0.14
CA PRO A 575 -12.42 0.09 -1.33
C PRO A 575 -11.11 -0.67 -1.50
N GLN A 576 -11.19 -1.91 -2.01
CA GLN A 576 -10.02 -2.71 -2.37
C GLN A 576 -9.70 -2.50 -3.83
N THR A 577 -8.43 -2.25 -4.17
CA THR A 577 -8.01 -2.09 -5.57
C THR A 577 -6.94 -3.11 -5.93
N TYR A 578 -7.13 -3.76 -7.07
CA TYR A 578 -6.23 -4.76 -7.62
C TYR A 578 -5.68 -4.29 -8.96
N GLU A 579 -4.38 -4.50 -9.18
CA GLU A 579 -3.75 -4.31 -10.47
C GLU A 579 -3.97 -5.57 -11.33
N LEU A 580 -4.61 -5.38 -12.48
CA LEU A 580 -4.91 -6.42 -13.44
C LEU A 580 -4.08 -6.24 -14.70
N LEU A 581 -3.33 -7.28 -15.02
CA LEU A 581 -2.38 -7.34 -16.12
C LEU A 581 -2.92 -8.22 -17.26
N THR A 582 -2.38 -8.02 -18.46
CA THR A 582 -2.60 -8.94 -19.58
C THR A 582 -1.84 -10.25 -19.37
N ALA A 583 -2.21 -11.31 -20.11
CA ALA A 583 -1.51 -12.59 -20.07
C ALA A 583 0.01 -12.43 -20.30
N ALA A 584 0.41 -11.69 -21.33
CA ALA A 584 1.81 -11.47 -21.67
C ALA A 584 2.60 -10.75 -20.56
N GLN A 585 1.98 -9.77 -19.89
CA GLN A 585 2.59 -9.10 -18.74
C GLN A 585 2.77 -10.05 -17.56
N THR A 586 1.79 -10.90 -17.28
CA THR A 586 1.92 -11.90 -16.20
C THR A 586 2.95 -12.99 -16.53
N ASP A 587 3.16 -13.34 -17.80
CA ASP A 587 4.23 -14.24 -18.22
C ASP A 587 5.60 -13.64 -17.90
N LEU A 588 5.79 -12.34 -18.17
CA LEU A 588 7.00 -11.61 -17.81
C LEU A 588 7.23 -11.62 -16.28
N VAL A 589 6.17 -11.41 -15.50
CA VAL A 589 6.25 -11.46 -14.03
C VAL A 589 6.65 -12.85 -13.55
N ALA A 590 6.02 -13.91 -14.07
CA ALA A 590 6.33 -15.30 -13.74
C ALA A 590 7.79 -15.66 -14.04
N VAL A 591 8.32 -15.24 -15.19
CA VAL A 591 9.74 -15.44 -15.55
C VAL A 591 10.67 -14.78 -14.53
N SER A 592 10.37 -13.55 -14.11
CA SER A 592 11.17 -12.85 -13.09
C SER A 592 11.10 -13.55 -11.73
N MET A 593 9.93 -14.05 -11.32
CA MET A 593 9.76 -14.79 -10.07
C MET A 593 10.55 -16.10 -10.07
N HIS A 594 10.53 -16.86 -11.16
CA HIS A 594 11.33 -18.07 -11.31
C HIS A 594 12.83 -17.79 -11.24
N ALA A 595 13.30 -16.73 -11.91
CA ALA A 595 14.68 -16.30 -11.85
C ALA A 595 15.09 -15.88 -10.42
N ALA A 596 14.22 -15.13 -9.73
CA ALA A 596 14.42 -14.71 -8.35
C ALA A 596 14.50 -15.90 -7.39
N ALA A 597 13.54 -16.82 -7.48
CA ALA A 597 13.50 -18.04 -6.66
C ALA A 597 14.78 -18.87 -6.84
N LYS A 598 15.24 -19.04 -8.09
CA LYS A 598 16.51 -19.72 -8.39
C LYS A 598 17.71 -18.98 -7.80
N ALA A 599 17.75 -17.64 -7.89
CA ALA A 599 18.86 -16.83 -7.39
C ALA A 599 19.01 -16.91 -5.86
N ILE A 600 17.91 -17.09 -5.13
CA ILE A 600 17.91 -17.23 -3.67
C ILE A 600 17.92 -18.70 -3.18
N GLY A 601 18.13 -19.65 -4.09
CA GLY A 601 18.33 -21.07 -3.76
C GLY A 601 17.06 -21.87 -3.47
N ILE A 602 15.88 -21.41 -3.92
CA ILE A 602 14.64 -22.19 -3.83
C ILE A 602 14.64 -23.20 -4.99
N THR A 603 14.56 -24.50 -4.66
CA THR A 603 14.44 -25.57 -5.65
C THR A 603 13.11 -25.43 -6.40
N LEU A 604 13.21 -25.19 -7.72
CA LEU A 604 12.07 -25.24 -8.63
C LEU A 604 11.70 -26.71 -8.85
N ASN A 605 10.41 -27.06 -8.79
CA ASN A 605 9.99 -28.36 -9.29
C ASN A 605 10.04 -28.29 -10.84
N PRO A 606 10.69 -29.26 -11.54
CA PRO A 606 10.88 -29.24 -12.98
C PRO A 606 9.59 -29.22 -13.81
#